data_AF-A0A5A7Y210-F1
#
_entry.id   AF-A0A5A7Y210-F1
#
_cell.length_a   1.000
_cell.length_b   1.000
_cell.length_c   1.000
_cell.angle_alpha   90.00
_cell.angle_beta   90.00
_cell.angle_gamma   90.00
#
_symmetry.space_group_name_H-M   'P 1'
#
loop_
_entity.id
_entity.type
_entity.pdbx_description
1 polymer ?
#
loop_
_entity_poly.entity_id
_entity_poly.type
_entity_poly.pdbx_seq_one_letter_code
_entity_poly.pdbx_strand_id
1 'polypeptide(L)'
;MMTDDDILRMQPAEIADVSAQLDALADRVDQMMAVERPNLSVQAGARDEVSQRIAATLNAVHDQFGTSVDLGTTDLRDTAATLRSQAEDVTHLDEGFAV
;
A
#
# COMPACT_ATOMS: atom_id res chain seq x y z
N MET A 1 -20.30 -26.96 17.28
CA MET A 1 -19.84 -25.94 18.25
C MET A 1 -18.54 -25.43 17.68
N MET A 2 -18.62 -24.32 16.94
CA MET A 2 -17.47 -23.65 16.34
C MET A 2 -16.78 -22.94 17.50
N THR A 3 -15.67 -23.51 17.96
CA THR A 3 -14.93 -23.08 19.14
C THR A 3 -14.46 -21.65 18.96
N ASP A 4 -14.74 -20.80 19.94
CA ASP A 4 -14.36 -19.39 20.04
C ASP A 4 -12.83 -19.13 20.00
N ASP A 5 -12.00 -20.17 19.86
CA ASP A 5 -10.53 -20.11 19.76
C ASP A 5 -9.99 -19.74 18.37
N ASP A 6 -10.77 -19.90 17.30
CA ASP A 6 -10.28 -19.62 15.92
C ASP A 6 -10.20 -18.11 15.62
N ILE A 7 -10.89 -17.27 16.38
CA ILE A 7 -10.86 -15.81 16.21
C ILE A 7 -9.57 -15.22 16.83
N LEU A 8 -8.91 -15.95 17.75
CA LEU A 8 -7.76 -15.46 18.52
C LEU A 8 -6.41 -16.06 18.08
N ARG A 9 -6.38 -16.98 17.12
CA ARG A 9 -5.15 -17.68 16.68
C ARG A 9 -4.68 -17.21 15.31
N MET A 10 -4.50 -15.91 15.12
CA MET A 10 -3.67 -15.47 14.01
C MET A 10 -2.22 -15.80 14.38
N GLN A 11 -1.63 -16.82 13.73
CA GLN A 11 -0.30 -17.29 14.14
C GLN A 11 0.74 -16.20 13.81
N PRO A 12 1.71 -15.90 14.69
CA PRO A 12 2.72 -14.86 14.42
C PRO A 12 3.45 -15.05 13.07
N ALA A 13 3.63 -16.29 12.63
CA ALA A 13 4.19 -16.63 11.32
C ALA A 13 3.29 -16.21 10.14
N GLU A 14 1.96 -16.36 10.27
CA GLU A 14 0.99 -15.91 9.27
C GLU A 14 0.94 -14.38 9.21
N ILE A 15 1.03 -13.71 10.36
CA ILE A 15 1.09 -12.24 10.41
C ILE A 15 2.37 -11.71 9.75
N ALA A 16 3.51 -12.37 10.00
CA ALA A 16 4.78 -12.03 9.36
C ALA A 16 4.71 -12.18 7.83
N ASP A 17 4.11 -13.28 7.35
CA ASP A 17 3.94 -13.51 5.91
C ASP A 17 3.02 -12.47 5.25
N VAL A 18 1.86 -12.19 5.85
CA VAL A 18 0.93 -11.15 5.35
C VAL A 18 1.60 -9.78 5.34
N SER A 19 2.35 -9.43 6.38
CA SER A 19 3.08 -8.16 6.44
C SER A 19 4.12 -8.06 5.32
N ALA A 20 4.86 -9.14 5.06
CA ALA A 20 5.82 -9.19 3.95
C ALA A 20 5.15 -9.07 2.57
N GLN A 21 3.95 -9.65 2.41
CA GLN A 21 3.17 -9.51 1.18
C GLN A 21 2.70 -8.07 0.95
N LEU A 22 2.31 -7.35 2.01
CA LEU A 22 1.95 -5.93 1.94
C LEU A 22 3.14 -5.05 1.54
N ASP A 23 4.31 -5.29 2.15
CA ASP A 23 5.56 -4.60 1.78
C ASP A 23 5.93 -4.87 0.31
N ALA A 24 5.86 -6.13 -0.13
CA ALA A 24 6.12 -6.50 -1.52
C ALA A 24 5.13 -5.87 -2.50
N LEU A 25 3.87 -5.73 -2.11
CA LEU A 25 2.87 -5.03 -2.92
C LEU A 25 3.20 -3.53 -3.04
N ALA A 26 3.56 -2.88 -1.94
CA ALA A 26 3.97 -1.48 -1.95
C ALA A 26 5.18 -1.26 -2.87
N ASP A 27 6.20 -2.12 -2.78
CA ASP A 27 7.39 -2.06 -3.63
C ASP A 27 7.07 -2.27 -5.11
N ARG A 28 6.16 -3.20 -5.42
CA ARG A 28 5.71 -3.43 -6.80
C ARG A 28 5.00 -2.19 -7.37
N VAL A 29 4.18 -1.53 -6.57
CA VAL A 29 3.48 -0.31 -6.99
C VAL A 29 4.47 0.83 -7.21
N ASP A 30 5.43 1.03 -6.30
CA ASP A 30 6.46 2.07 -6.44
C ASP A 30 7.32 1.84 -7.69
N GLN A 31 7.74 0.60 -7.95
CA GLN A 31 8.50 0.24 -9.15
C GLN A 31 7.71 0.50 -10.43
N MET A 32 6.43 0.10 -10.46
CA MET A 32 5.55 0.34 -11.60
C MET A 32 5.40 1.85 -11.84
N MET A 33 5.17 2.64 -10.80
CA MET A 33 5.04 4.09 -10.94
C MET A 33 6.34 4.75 -11.37
N ALA A 34 7.50 4.27 -10.91
CA ALA A 34 8.79 4.78 -11.36
C ALA A 34 9.00 4.60 -12.89
N VAL A 35 8.50 3.49 -13.44
CA VAL A 35 8.55 3.20 -14.88
C VAL A 35 7.51 4.00 -15.67
N GLU A 36 6.28 4.11 -15.15
CA GLU A 36 5.16 4.66 -15.91
C GLU A 36 4.98 6.17 -15.76
N ARG A 37 5.46 6.80 -14.67
CA ARG A 37 5.39 8.27 -14.45
C ARG A 37 5.73 9.10 -15.71
N PRO A 38 6.83 8.86 -16.46
CA PRO A 38 7.13 9.64 -17.66
C PRO A 38 6.12 9.44 -18.81
N ASN A 39 5.39 8.32 -18.84
CA ASN A 39 4.41 8.00 -19.89
C ASN A 39 3.03 8.62 -19.64
N LEU A 40 2.79 9.15 -18.44
CA LEU A 40 1.48 9.68 -18.03
C LEU A 40 1.29 11.17 -18.31
N SER A 41 2.31 11.86 -18.84
CA SER A 41 2.19 13.25 -19.26
C SER A 41 1.49 13.38 -20.60
N VAL A 42 0.43 14.19 -20.64
CA VAL A 42 -0.36 14.44 -21.85
C VAL A 42 0.05 15.76 -22.50
N GLN A 43 0.39 15.69 -23.79
CA GLN A 43 0.59 16.88 -24.63
C GLN A 43 -0.73 17.32 -25.28
N ALA A 44 -0.92 18.62 -25.45
CA ALA A 44 -2.06 19.15 -26.18
C ALA A 44 -2.00 18.74 -27.66
N GLY A 45 -3.08 18.14 -28.18
CA GLY A 45 -3.15 17.67 -29.57
C GLY A 45 -3.17 18.80 -30.61
N ALA A 46 -3.52 20.02 -30.20
CA ALA A 46 -3.50 21.23 -31.02
C ALA A 46 -3.36 22.48 -30.14
N ARG A 47 -3.25 23.65 -30.80
CA ARG A 47 -3.04 24.95 -30.14
C ARG A 47 -4.33 25.62 -29.67
N ASP A 48 -5.49 25.05 -29.93
CA ASP A 48 -6.77 25.61 -29.47
C ASP A 48 -6.94 25.47 -27.95
N GLU A 49 -7.79 26.32 -27.37
CA GLU A 49 -8.02 26.36 -25.93
C GLU A 49 -8.57 25.04 -25.38
N VAL A 50 -9.38 24.32 -26.15
CA VAL A 50 -9.97 23.05 -25.72
C VAL A 50 -8.88 21.99 -25.58
N SER A 51 -8.01 21.85 -26.59
CA SER A 51 -6.86 20.93 -26.55
C SER A 51 -5.91 21.24 -25.39
N GLN A 52 -5.62 22.52 -25.15
CA GLN A 52 -4.78 22.93 -24.01
C GLN A 52 -5.44 22.60 -22.67
N ARG A 53 -6.74 22.88 -22.55
CA ARG A 53 -7.49 22.64 -21.31
C ARG A 53 -7.65 21.15 -21.01
N ILE A 54 -7.90 20.31 -22.02
CA ILE A 54 -7.94 18.85 -21.87
C ILE A 54 -6.58 18.33 -21.38
N ALA A 55 -5.48 18.73 -22.02
CA ALA A 55 -4.14 18.32 -21.59
C ALA A 55 -3.84 18.77 -20.15
N ALA A 56 -4.18 20.01 -19.78
CA ALA A 56 -4.01 20.52 -18.43
C ALA A 56 -4.84 19.72 -17.40
N THR A 57 -6.09 19.41 -17.70
CA THR A 57 -6.95 18.59 -16.82
C THR A 57 -6.40 17.17 -16.66
N LEU A 58 -5.96 16.54 -17.74
CA LEU A 58 -5.40 15.18 -17.67
C LEU A 58 -4.08 15.14 -16.88
N ASN A 59 -3.22 16.15 -17.03
CA ASN A 59 -2.00 16.26 -16.22
C ASN A 59 -2.32 16.51 -14.74
N ALA A 60 -3.34 17.33 -14.42
CA ALA A 60 -3.76 17.50 -13.03
C ALA A 60 -4.32 16.20 -12.41
N VAL A 61 -5.06 15.41 -13.19
CA VAL A 61 -5.51 14.07 -12.78
C VAL A 61 -4.31 13.13 -12.57
N HIS A 62 -3.31 13.18 -13.44
CA HIS A 62 -2.07 12.43 -13.28
C HIS A 62 -1.34 12.79 -11.98
N ASP A 63 -1.21 14.08 -11.66
CA ASP A 63 -0.55 14.54 -10.42
C ASP A 63 -1.30 14.05 -9.16
N GLN A 64 -2.63 14.15 -9.19
CA GLN A 64 -3.48 13.67 -8.09
C GLN A 64 -3.41 12.14 -7.96
N PHE A 65 -3.36 11.43 -9.08
CA PHE A 65 -3.18 9.98 -9.09
C PHE A 65 -1.82 9.58 -8.49
N GLY A 66 -0.74 10.25 -8.89
CA GLY A 66 0.59 10.03 -8.31
C GLY A 66 0.60 10.25 -6.79
N THR A 67 -0.02 11.33 -6.32
CA THR A 67 -0.17 11.61 -4.88
C THR A 67 -0.97 10.51 -4.17
N SER A 68 -2.06 10.05 -4.77
CA SER A 68 -2.90 8.98 -4.20
C SER A 68 -2.15 7.65 -4.10
N VAL A 69 -1.32 7.34 -5.09
CA VAL A 69 -0.49 6.13 -5.08
C VAL A 69 0.58 6.22 -3.98
N ASP A 70 1.29 7.35 -3.87
CA ASP A 70 2.32 7.53 -2.85
C ASP A 70 1.74 7.41 -1.42
N LEU A 71 0.53 7.93 -1.20
CA LEU A 71 -0.22 7.73 0.05
C LEU A 71 -0.59 6.25 0.26
N GLY A 72 -1.12 5.59 -0.77
CA GLY A 72 -1.50 4.18 -0.69
C GLY A 72 -0.33 3.25 -0.38
N THR A 73 0.87 3.49 -0.94
CA THR A 73 2.06 2.69 -0.61
C THR A 73 2.59 2.97 0.79
N THR A 74 2.40 4.18 1.31
CA THR A 74 2.64 4.51 2.72
C THR A 74 1.68 3.73 3.62
N ASP A 75 0.38 3.77 3.34
CA ASP A 75 -0.65 3.07 4.13
C ASP A 75 -0.41 1.54 4.17
N LEU A 76 0.01 0.94 3.05
CA LEU A 76 0.37 -0.48 2.98
C LEU A 76 1.53 -0.82 3.93
N ARG A 77 2.58 0.00 3.93
CA ARG A 77 3.76 -0.17 4.79
C ARG A 77 3.43 0.06 6.27
N ASP A 78 2.61 1.06 6.58
CA ASP A 78 2.16 1.34 7.95
C ASP A 78 1.30 0.20 8.49
N THR A 79 0.45 -0.38 7.64
CA THR A 79 -0.34 -1.57 7.99
C THR A 79 0.57 -2.77 8.25
N ALA A 80 1.56 -3.03 7.38
CA ALA A 80 2.54 -4.09 7.58
C ALA A 80 3.36 -3.91 8.87
N ALA A 81 3.77 -2.68 9.18
CA ALA A 81 4.48 -2.36 10.42
C ALA A 81 3.59 -2.59 11.66
N THR A 82 2.32 -2.20 11.58
CA THR A 82 1.34 -2.42 12.66
C THR A 82 1.12 -3.91 12.91
N LEU A 83 0.96 -4.70 11.85
CA LEU A 83 0.80 -6.15 11.95
C LEU A 83 2.03 -6.81 12.60
N ARG A 84 3.24 -6.42 12.20
CA ARG A 84 4.48 -6.92 12.84
C ARG A 84 4.55 -6.58 14.32
N SER A 85 4.23 -5.33 14.71
CA SER A 85 4.19 -4.92 16.12
C SER A 85 3.21 -5.76 16.93
N GLN A 86 2.01 -6.04 16.39
CA GLN A 86 1.01 -6.87 17.07
C GLN A 86 1.47 -8.33 17.22
N ALA A 87 2.18 -8.88 16.23
CA ALA A 87 2.73 -10.23 16.32
C ALA A 87 3.84 -10.34 17.38
N GLU A 88 4.69 -9.32 17.48
CA GLU A 88 5.73 -9.22 18.51
C GLU A 88 5.11 -9.15 19.92
N ASP A 89 4.08 -8.32 20.10
CA ASP A 89 3.36 -8.19 21.38
C ASP A 89 2.73 -9.52 21.83
N VAL A 90 2.08 -10.26 20.92
CA VAL A 90 1.49 -11.57 21.21
C VAL A 90 2.55 -12.61 21.59
N THR A 91 3.67 -12.64 20.87
CA THR A 91 4.78 -13.56 21.16
C THR A 91 5.37 -13.29 22.55
N HIS A 92 5.57 -12.01 22.90
CA HIS A 92 6.08 -11.62 24.23
C HIS A 92 5.09 -11.96 25.37
N LEU A 93 3.79 -11.85 25.13
CA LEU A 93 2.77 -12.29 26.10
C LEU A 93 2.84 -13.79 26.34
N ASP A 94 2.92 -14.62 25.29
CA ASP A 94 3.00 -16.08 25.41
C ASP A 94 4.25 -16.54 26.19
N GLU A 95 5.40 -15.88 25.99
CA GLU A 95 6.62 -16.14 26.77
C GLU A 95 6.45 -15.80 28.28
N GLY A 96 5.69 -14.76 28.60
CA GLY A 96 5.41 -14.34 29.97
C GLY A 96 4.48 -15.29 30.75
N PHE A 97 3.65 -16.08 30.06
CA PHE A 97 2.77 -17.07 30.68
C PHE A 97 3.41 -18.46 30.83
N ALA A 98 4.58 -18.70 30.25
CA ALA A 98 5.30 -19.98 30.30
C ALA A 98 6.16 -20.18 31.58
N VAL A 99 5.90 -19.43 32.66
CA VAL A 99 6.59 -19.51 33.96
C VAL A 99 5.82 -20.36 34.97
#